data_AF-A0A1X0DK21-F1
#
_entry.id   AF-A0A1X0DK21-F1
#
_cell.length_a   1.000
_cell.length_b   1.000
_cell.length_c   1.000
_cell.angle_alpha   90.00
_cell.angle_beta   90.00
_cell.angle_gamma   90.00
#
_symmetry.space_group_name_H-M   'P 1'
#
loop_
_entity.id
_entity.type
_entity.pdbx_description
1 polymer ?
#
loop_
_entity_poly.entity_id
_entity_poly.type
_entity_poly.pdbx_seq_one_letter_code
_entity_poly.pdbx_strand_id
1 'polypeptide(L)'
;MISTSIAAVLRPALAGAAALGMAAGLAAATAHAAPGAADPPRGAGTLYGDPAAAAPFWRYQGYDDDCVEMAVADVVGELTGHRPAERAVIRVAQSTPSTVHPGPIYTKPKKRKPGSGTSFDDEPALLARYGVHAATTGGGMTALEQDLANGRKVIAGVNAELIWREPVEDKTADGKPEANHAVVVTGVDTAAGIVHLNDSGDEKGRDERVPIDVFARSWASSDDQMTVTG
;
A
#
# COMPACT_ATOMS: atom_id res chain seq x y z
N MET A 1 -52.93 -3.91 21.99
CA MET A 1 -51.86 -4.77 22.53
C MET A 1 -50.72 -3.83 22.88
N ILE A 2 -50.59 -3.28 24.09
CA ILE A 2 -50.89 -3.79 25.45
C ILE A 2 -50.09 -5.06 25.77
N SER A 3 -48.99 -4.86 26.51
CA SER A 3 -48.47 -5.64 27.65
C SER A 3 -46.94 -5.44 27.74
N THR A 4 -46.43 -4.42 28.44
CA THR A 4 -46.02 -4.48 29.87
C THR A 4 -45.21 -5.70 30.30
N SER A 5 -43.99 -5.44 30.78
CA SER A 5 -43.56 -5.86 32.13
C SER A 5 -42.40 -4.99 32.62
N ILE A 6 -42.45 -4.61 33.90
CA ILE A 6 -41.36 -3.97 34.65
C ILE A 6 -41.08 -4.87 35.85
N ALA A 7 -39.81 -5.10 36.17
CA ALA A 7 -39.40 -5.67 37.45
C ALA A 7 -38.14 -4.97 37.96
N ALA A 8 -38.20 -4.41 39.16
CA ALA A 8 -37.05 -3.77 39.81
C ALA A 8 -36.31 -4.78 40.72
N VAL A 9 -35.00 -4.59 40.90
CA VAL A 9 -34.17 -5.45 41.76
C VAL A 9 -33.87 -4.73 43.08
N LEU A 10 -34.19 -5.37 44.20
CA LEU A 10 -33.85 -4.90 45.55
C LEU A 10 -32.47 -5.42 46.02
N ARG A 11 -31.90 -4.69 46.98
CA ARG A 11 -30.82 -5.05 47.93
C ARG A 11 -31.34 -4.78 49.36
N PRO A 12 -30.73 -5.23 50.48
CA PRO A 12 -29.38 -5.80 50.71
C PRO A 12 -29.49 -7.28 51.24
N ALA A 13 -28.73 -7.89 52.18
CA ALA A 13 -27.68 -7.45 53.12
C ALA A 13 -26.78 -8.58 53.69
N LEU A 14 -25.51 -8.23 53.93
CA LEU A 14 -24.54 -8.63 54.99
C LEU A 14 -24.32 -10.10 55.47
N ALA A 15 -23.07 -10.28 55.97
CA ALA A 15 -22.50 -11.37 56.80
C ALA A 15 -22.19 -12.72 56.11
N GLY A 16 -21.12 -13.44 56.48
CA GLY A 16 -19.98 -13.05 57.34
C GLY A 16 -18.96 -14.18 57.63
N ALA A 17 -17.67 -13.83 57.69
CA ALA A 17 -16.51 -14.51 58.31
C ALA A 17 -16.24 -16.04 58.10
N ALA A 18 -15.06 -16.34 57.53
CA ALA A 18 -14.23 -17.52 57.85
C ALA A 18 -12.74 -17.23 57.49
N ALA A 19 -11.78 -17.92 58.12
CA ALA A 19 -10.34 -17.66 57.94
C ALA A 19 -9.47 -18.92 58.18
N LEU A 20 -8.14 -18.76 58.04
CA LEU A 20 -7.02 -19.73 58.11
C LEU A 20 -6.71 -20.53 56.83
N GLY A 21 -5.41 -20.76 56.58
CA GLY A 21 -4.94 -21.58 55.44
C GLY A 21 -3.57 -21.28 54.84
N MET A 22 -2.59 -20.74 55.58
CA MET A 22 -1.20 -20.67 55.06
C MET A 22 -0.54 -22.05 55.11
N ALA A 23 -0.09 -22.54 53.94
CA ALA A 23 0.75 -23.72 53.81
C ALA A 23 2.02 -23.35 53.03
N ALA A 24 3.20 -23.68 53.56
CA ALA A 24 4.48 -23.35 52.94
C ALA A 24 4.90 -24.42 51.92
N GLY A 25 5.26 -23.98 50.71
CA GLY A 25 5.84 -24.84 49.66
C GLY A 25 7.33 -24.54 49.47
N LEU A 26 8.19 -25.48 49.86
CA LEU A 26 9.62 -25.47 49.51
C LEU A 26 9.79 -26.21 48.17
N ALA A 27 10.33 -25.54 47.16
CA ALA A 27 10.71 -26.14 45.88
C ALA A 27 12.10 -25.62 45.47
N ALA A 28 12.95 -26.51 44.96
CA ALA A 28 14.38 -26.28 44.84
C ALA A 28 14.76 -25.23 43.78
N ALA A 29 15.78 -24.42 44.10
CA ALA A 29 16.51 -23.66 43.09
C ALA A 29 17.55 -24.56 42.41
N THR A 30 17.52 -24.66 41.08
CA THR A 30 18.59 -25.27 40.27
C THR A 30 19.08 -24.26 39.23
N ALA A 31 20.20 -23.61 39.53
CA ALA A 31 20.83 -22.69 38.60
C ALA A 31 21.29 -23.43 37.34
N HIS A 32 20.82 -23.00 36.18
CA HIS A 32 21.33 -23.40 34.87
C HIS A 32 21.81 -22.14 34.13
N ALA A 33 22.87 -22.31 33.32
CA ALA A 33 23.71 -21.20 32.91
C ALA A 33 23.08 -20.27 31.86
N ALA A 34 23.54 -19.01 31.91
CA ALA A 34 23.45 -18.05 30.81
C ALA A 34 24.88 -17.59 30.47
N PRO A 35 25.14 -17.01 29.27
CA PRO A 35 24.18 -16.73 28.21
C PRO A 35 24.43 -17.54 26.92
N GLY A 36 23.36 -17.96 26.25
CA GLY A 36 23.35 -17.85 24.79
C GLY A 36 23.21 -16.36 24.47
N ALA A 37 24.13 -15.79 23.71
CA ALA A 37 23.98 -14.41 23.26
C ALA A 37 22.74 -14.35 22.36
N ALA A 38 21.70 -13.63 22.80
CA ALA A 38 20.66 -13.21 21.88
C ALA A 38 21.30 -12.31 20.82
N ASP A 39 20.90 -12.47 19.55
CA ASP A 39 21.21 -11.47 18.55
C ASP A 39 20.80 -10.09 19.08
N PRO A 40 21.60 -9.03 18.85
CA PRO A 40 21.13 -7.68 19.15
C PRO A 40 19.79 -7.46 18.42
N PRO A 41 18.83 -6.73 19.01
CA PRO A 41 17.58 -6.44 18.33
C PRO A 41 17.89 -5.90 16.94
N ARG A 42 17.30 -6.52 15.89
CA ARG A 42 17.29 -5.93 14.55
C ARG A 42 16.85 -4.48 14.73
N GLY A 43 17.69 -3.54 14.29
CA GLY A 43 17.67 -2.15 14.75
C GLY A 43 16.26 -1.58 14.68
N ALA A 44 15.87 -0.80 15.70
CA ALA A 44 14.51 -0.25 15.83
C ALA A 44 14.09 0.39 14.49
N GLY A 45 13.16 -0.27 13.80
CA GLY A 45 12.91 0.00 12.39
C GLY A 45 12.28 1.37 12.18
N THR A 46 12.61 1.95 11.04
CA THR A 46 12.09 3.23 10.57
C THR A 46 10.83 3.01 9.74
N LEU A 47 9.83 3.87 9.95
CA LEU A 47 8.79 4.14 8.96
C LEU A 47 9.28 5.29 8.06
N TYR A 48 9.45 5.00 6.78
CA TYR A 48 9.70 6.00 5.74
C TYR A 48 8.38 6.39 5.07
N GLY A 49 8.23 7.64 4.65
CA GLY A 49 6.98 8.18 4.09
C GLY A 49 5.95 8.58 5.16
N ASP A 50 4.72 8.84 4.73
CA ASP A 50 3.58 9.13 5.63
C ASP A 50 2.28 8.54 5.04
N PRO A 51 2.00 7.25 5.31
CA PRO A 51 0.78 6.60 4.84
C PRO A 51 -0.51 7.24 5.35
N ALA A 52 -0.48 7.82 6.55
CA ALA A 52 -1.66 8.44 7.16
C ALA A 52 -2.04 9.77 6.48
N ALA A 53 -1.05 10.53 5.99
CA ALA A 53 -1.27 11.71 5.16
C ALA A 53 -1.68 11.36 3.72
N ALA A 54 -1.23 10.23 3.18
CA ALA A 54 -1.53 9.77 1.82
C ALA A 54 -2.93 9.11 1.68
N ALA A 55 -3.35 8.31 2.66
CA ALA A 55 -4.60 7.54 2.63
C ALA A 55 -5.90 8.34 2.30
N PRO A 56 -6.06 9.63 2.65
CA PRO A 56 -7.21 10.44 2.23
C PRO A 56 -7.32 10.64 0.71
N PHE A 57 -6.21 10.50 -0.03
CA PHE A 57 -6.14 10.75 -1.46
C PHE A 57 -6.48 9.50 -2.30
N TRP A 58 -6.22 8.28 -1.83
CA TRP A 58 -6.68 7.02 -2.45
C TRP A 58 -8.13 7.06 -2.95
N ARG A 59 -8.38 6.55 -4.17
CA ARG A 59 -9.71 6.16 -4.63
C ARG A 59 -9.62 4.90 -5.50
N TYR A 60 -10.59 4.00 -5.32
CA TYR A 60 -10.85 2.90 -6.24
C TYR A 60 -11.05 3.40 -7.68
N GLN A 61 -10.49 2.69 -8.64
CA GLN A 61 -10.55 3.01 -10.07
C GLN A 61 -11.89 2.61 -10.71
N GLY A 62 -12.26 3.29 -11.80
CA GLY A 62 -13.54 3.08 -12.48
C GLY A 62 -13.45 2.21 -13.73
N TYR A 63 -12.23 1.87 -14.15
CA TYR A 63 -11.94 1.08 -15.34
C TYR A 63 -10.82 0.08 -15.04
N ASP A 64 -10.81 -1.04 -15.74
CA ASP A 64 -9.83 -2.11 -15.53
C ASP A 64 -8.41 -1.70 -15.97
N ASP A 65 -8.26 -0.56 -16.66
CA ASP A 65 -7.04 -0.10 -17.33
C ASP A 65 -6.59 1.34 -17.01
N ASP A 66 -7.11 1.98 -15.96
CA ASP A 66 -6.77 3.37 -15.56
C ASP A 66 -6.06 3.51 -14.19
N CYS A 67 -5.33 2.48 -13.77
CA CYS A 67 -4.55 2.48 -12.52
C CYS A 67 -3.47 3.58 -12.48
N VAL A 68 -2.73 3.80 -13.57
CA VAL A 68 -1.73 4.87 -13.67
C VAL A 68 -2.37 6.25 -13.53
N GLU A 69 -3.49 6.50 -14.22
CA GLU A 69 -4.25 7.75 -14.08
C GLU A 69 -4.66 7.99 -12.62
N MET A 70 -5.04 6.93 -11.90
CA MET A 70 -5.46 7.01 -10.50
C MET A 70 -4.29 7.19 -9.54
N ALA A 71 -3.15 6.53 -9.77
CA ALA A 71 -1.91 6.74 -9.02
C ALA A 71 -1.35 8.16 -9.22
N VAL A 72 -1.32 8.65 -10.46
CA VAL A 72 -0.95 10.04 -10.77
C VAL A 72 -1.93 11.03 -10.15
N ALA A 73 -3.24 10.74 -10.15
CA ALA A 73 -4.20 11.57 -9.46
C ALA A 73 -3.90 11.65 -7.96
N ASP A 74 -3.70 10.51 -7.29
CA ASP A 74 -3.38 10.39 -5.87
C ASP A 74 -2.14 11.22 -5.49
N VAL A 75 -1.00 11.02 -6.19
CA VAL A 75 0.25 11.79 -6.00
C VAL A 75 0.05 13.30 -6.19
N VAL A 76 -0.72 13.73 -7.20
CA VAL A 76 -1.09 15.14 -7.37
C VAL A 76 -1.95 15.62 -6.19
N GLY A 77 -2.80 14.76 -5.63
CA GLY A 77 -3.54 14.99 -4.40
C GLY A 77 -2.63 15.23 -3.20
N GLU A 78 -1.69 14.35 -2.95
CA GLU A 78 -0.72 14.48 -1.85
C GLU A 78 0.08 15.79 -1.91
N LEU A 79 0.56 16.16 -3.11
CA LEU A 79 1.41 17.34 -3.32
C LEU A 79 0.64 18.67 -3.30
N THR A 80 -0.67 18.67 -3.58
CA THR A 80 -1.47 19.91 -3.74
C THR A 80 -2.64 20.05 -2.76
N GLY A 81 -2.95 19.00 -2.00
CA GLY A 81 -4.20 18.86 -1.26
C GLY A 81 -5.45 18.62 -2.13
N HIS A 82 -5.32 18.61 -3.46
CA HIS A 82 -6.43 18.70 -4.41
C HIS A 82 -6.36 17.61 -5.49
N ARG A 83 -6.59 16.35 -5.10
CA ARG A 83 -6.59 15.22 -6.04
C ARG A 83 -7.60 15.47 -7.18
N PRO A 84 -7.19 15.40 -8.47
CA PRO A 84 -8.14 15.42 -9.57
C PRO A 84 -9.14 14.26 -9.46
N ALA A 85 -10.28 14.41 -10.14
CA ALA A 85 -11.19 13.29 -10.35
C ALA A 85 -10.67 12.39 -11.47
N GLU A 86 -10.81 11.08 -11.32
CA GLU A 86 -10.68 10.01 -12.32
C GLU A 86 -11.00 10.48 -13.76
N ARG A 87 -12.26 10.84 -14.07
CA ARG A 87 -12.65 11.40 -15.38
C ARG A 87 -11.84 12.60 -15.88
N ALA A 88 -11.20 13.38 -15.01
CA ALA A 88 -10.39 14.54 -15.38
C ALA A 88 -8.96 14.13 -15.74
N VAL A 89 -8.30 13.30 -14.93
CA VAL A 89 -6.95 12.80 -15.24
C VAL A 89 -6.92 11.94 -16.49
N ILE A 90 -7.93 11.09 -16.69
CA ILE A 90 -8.17 10.39 -17.95
C ILE A 90 -8.21 11.34 -19.15
N ARG A 91 -8.94 12.46 -19.05
CA ARG A 91 -9.01 13.42 -20.18
C ARG A 91 -7.66 14.09 -20.44
N VAL A 92 -6.84 14.27 -19.41
CA VAL A 92 -5.46 14.76 -19.57
C VAL A 92 -4.62 13.71 -20.28
N ALA A 93 -4.63 12.44 -19.85
CA ALA A 93 -3.91 11.34 -20.48
C ALA A 93 -4.34 11.10 -21.95
N GLN A 94 -5.65 11.10 -22.23
CA GLN A 94 -6.21 11.02 -23.59
C GLN A 94 -5.87 12.23 -24.49
N SER A 95 -5.36 13.33 -23.94
CA SER A 95 -4.95 14.54 -24.68
C SER A 95 -3.44 14.79 -24.68
N THR A 96 -2.67 13.97 -23.96
CA THR A 96 -1.22 14.09 -23.83
C THR A 96 -0.58 13.02 -24.72
N PRO A 97 0.32 13.37 -25.66
CA PRO A 97 1.04 12.38 -26.46
C PRO A 97 1.89 11.46 -25.57
N SER A 98 1.93 10.17 -25.90
CA SER A 98 2.90 9.24 -25.32
C SER A 98 4.32 9.57 -25.77
N THR A 99 5.28 9.32 -24.89
CA THR A 99 6.72 9.45 -25.12
C THR A 99 7.34 8.17 -25.69
N VAL A 100 6.72 7.02 -25.44
CA VAL A 100 7.21 5.69 -25.85
C VAL A 100 6.51 5.10 -27.08
N HIS A 101 5.28 5.53 -27.40
CA HIS A 101 4.56 5.05 -28.60
C HIS A 101 3.74 6.12 -29.33
N PRO A 102 3.42 5.94 -30.63
CA PRO A 102 2.56 6.89 -31.35
C PRO A 102 1.12 6.92 -30.83
N GLY A 103 0.65 8.08 -30.39
CA GLY A 103 -0.73 8.29 -29.92
C GLY A 103 -0.79 9.06 -28.60
N PRO A 104 -1.97 9.09 -27.94
CA PRO A 104 -2.07 9.58 -26.57
C PRO A 104 -1.52 8.54 -25.58
N ILE A 105 -1.17 8.99 -24.37
CA ILE A 105 -0.74 8.16 -23.23
C ILE A 105 -1.76 7.04 -22.94
N TYR A 106 -3.04 7.41 -22.78
CA TYR A 106 -4.13 6.48 -22.45
C TYR A 106 -5.18 6.39 -23.55
N THR A 107 -5.70 5.18 -23.82
CA THR A 107 -6.85 5.00 -24.74
C THR A 107 -7.90 4.07 -24.15
N LYS A 108 -8.95 4.65 -23.56
CA LYS A 108 -10.15 3.92 -23.09
C LYS A 108 -10.63 2.79 -24.01
N PRO A 109 -11.09 1.66 -23.43
CA PRO A 109 -11.73 0.57 -24.17
C PRO A 109 -12.95 1.04 -24.95
N LYS A 110 -13.20 0.40 -26.10
CA LYS A 110 -14.35 0.66 -26.98
C LYS A 110 -14.97 -0.67 -27.38
N LYS A 111 -16.26 -0.71 -27.74
CA LYS A 111 -17.03 -1.96 -28.00
C LYS A 111 -16.42 -3.01 -28.95
N ARG A 112 -15.36 -2.68 -29.71
CA ARG A 112 -14.61 -3.58 -30.60
C ARG A 112 -13.09 -3.31 -30.61
N LYS A 113 -12.55 -2.68 -29.56
CA LYS A 113 -11.11 -2.52 -29.33
C LYS A 113 -10.88 -2.57 -27.82
N PRO A 114 -9.97 -3.43 -27.31
CA PRO A 114 -9.50 -3.26 -25.93
C PRO A 114 -8.96 -1.84 -25.74
N GLY A 115 -8.85 -1.42 -24.49
CA GLY A 115 -8.11 -0.20 -24.21
C GLY A 115 -6.62 -0.42 -24.45
N SER A 116 -5.86 0.66 -24.31
CA SER A 116 -4.49 0.56 -23.83
C SER A 116 -4.46 1.31 -22.52
N GLY A 117 -4.11 0.60 -21.45
CA GLY A 117 -3.60 1.24 -20.25
C GLY A 117 -2.32 2.01 -20.57
N THR A 118 -1.95 2.88 -19.65
CA THR A 118 -0.79 3.76 -19.76
C THR A 118 0.50 3.00 -19.45
N SER A 119 1.57 3.26 -20.23
CA SER A 119 2.91 2.78 -19.89
C SER A 119 3.46 3.52 -18.66
N PHE A 120 4.13 2.80 -17.76
CA PHE A 120 4.79 3.41 -16.59
C PHE A 120 5.85 4.47 -16.98
N ASP A 121 6.44 4.37 -18.18
CA ASP A 121 7.38 5.38 -18.72
C ASP A 121 6.70 6.72 -19.05
N ASP A 122 5.38 6.75 -19.23
CA ASP A 122 4.58 7.94 -19.49
C ASP A 122 4.06 8.62 -18.20
N GLU A 123 4.26 8.02 -17.03
CA GLU A 123 3.90 8.62 -15.73
C GLU A 123 4.52 10.01 -15.51
N PRO A 124 5.82 10.26 -15.79
CA PRO A 124 6.39 11.60 -15.67
C PRO A 124 5.77 12.60 -16.65
N ALA A 125 5.40 12.14 -17.85
CA ALA A 125 4.78 12.97 -18.87
C ALA A 125 3.34 13.37 -18.47
N LEU A 126 2.62 12.49 -17.78
CA LEU A 126 1.29 12.76 -17.23
C LEU A 126 1.36 13.66 -15.98
N LEU A 127 2.29 13.40 -15.05
CA LEU A 127 2.56 14.23 -13.87
C LEU A 127 2.94 15.67 -14.25
N ALA A 128 3.75 15.84 -15.30
CA ALA A 128 4.13 17.15 -15.82
C ALA A 128 2.93 17.99 -16.31
N ARG A 129 1.79 17.38 -16.65
CA ARG A 129 0.54 18.10 -17.00
C ARG A 129 -0.11 18.79 -15.80
N TYR A 130 0.23 18.36 -14.59
CA TYR A 130 -0.17 18.94 -13.31
C TYR A 130 0.89 19.88 -12.70
N GLY A 131 2.02 20.09 -13.39
CA GLY A 131 3.15 20.85 -12.88
C GLY A 131 4.03 20.09 -11.88
N VAL A 132 3.80 18.78 -11.72
CA VAL A 132 4.67 17.90 -10.91
C VAL A 132 5.84 17.44 -11.77
N HIS A 133 7.06 17.79 -11.38
CA HIS A 133 8.25 17.17 -11.95
C HIS A 133 8.42 15.77 -11.36
N ALA A 134 8.78 14.80 -12.20
CA ALA A 134 9.08 13.44 -11.81
C ALA A 134 10.06 12.80 -12.80
N ALA A 135 10.64 11.66 -12.42
CA ALA A 135 11.45 10.83 -13.30
C ALA A 135 11.25 9.35 -12.95
N THR A 136 11.19 8.52 -13.99
CA THR A 136 11.22 7.06 -13.88
C THR A 136 12.65 6.60 -13.58
N THR A 137 12.80 5.69 -12.62
CA THR A 137 14.07 5.14 -12.14
C THR A 137 13.87 3.72 -11.62
N GLY A 138 14.96 3.01 -11.36
CA GLY A 138 14.97 1.84 -10.48
C GLY A 138 15.87 2.07 -9.26
N GLY A 139 16.18 1.00 -8.53
CA GLY A 139 17.14 1.02 -7.43
C GLY A 139 16.82 0.13 -6.23
N GLY A 140 15.67 -0.55 -6.25
CA GLY A 140 15.22 -1.44 -5.18
C GLY A 140 14.90 -0.72 -3.87
N MET A 141 14.66 -1.50 -2.80
CA MET A 141 14.15 -1.00 -1.52
C MET A 141 14.98 0.15 -0.93
N THR A 142 16.31 0.12 -1.05
CA THR A 142 17.18 1.18 -0.50
C THR A 142 16.95 2.54 -1.16
N ALA A 143 16.64 2.58 -2.46
CA ALA A 143 16.32 3.83 -3.15
C ALA A 143 14.92 4.31 -2.79
N LEU A 144 13.95 3.38 -2.75
CA LEU A 144 12.57 3.63 -2.33
C LEU A 144 12.50 4.23 -0.91
N GLU A 145 13.21 3.64 0.05
CA GLU A 145 13.31 4.13 1.43
C GLU A 145 13.91 5.55 1.49
N GLN A 146 14.95 5.83 0.70
CA GLN A 146 15.57 7.16 0.64
C GLN A 146 14.65 8.22 0.02
N ASP A 147 13.92 7.89 -1.04
CA ASP A 147 13.02 8.82 -1.70
C ASP A 147 11.82 9.17 -0.81
N LEU A 148 11.25 8.16 -0.14
CA LEU A 148 10.22 8.34 0.88
C LEU A 148 10.73 9.11 2.11
N ALA A 149 11.99 8.89 2.54
CA ALA A 149 12.62 9.67 3.62
C ALA A 149 12.79 11.16 3.27
N ASN A 150 13.03 11.46 1.98
CA ASN A 150 13.11 12.82 1.45
C ASN A 150 11.72 13.44 1.18
N GLY A 151 10.63 12.72 1.46
CA GLY A 151 9.26 13.19 1.22
C GLY A 151 8.81 13.17 -0.25
N ARG A 152 9.60 12.58 -1.14
CA ARG A 152 9.26 12.40 -2.56
C ARG A 152 8.12 11.39 -2.68
N LYS A 153 7.28 11.53 -3.71
CA LYS A 153 6.16 10.61 -3.96
C LYS A 153 6.54 9.60 -5.03
N VAL A 154 6.05 8.37 -4.87
CA VAL A 154 6.51 7.20 -5.63
C VAL A 154 5.31 6.44 -6.19
N ILE A 155 5.28 6.25 -7.51
CA ILE A 155 4.44 5.26 -8.18
C ILE A 155 5.33 4.06 -8.54
N ALA A 156 4.88 2.84 -8.30
CA ALA A 156 5.62 1.61 -8.62
C ALA A 156 4.82 0.73 -9.59
N GLY A 157 5.49 0.24 -10.65
CA GLY A 157 4.94 -0.74 -11.58
C GLY A 157 5.03 -2.14 -10.98
N VAL A 158 3.91 -2.82 -10.82
CA VAL A 158 3.79 -4.08 -10.07
C VAL A 158 2.95 -5.11 -10.82
N ASN A 159 3.07 -6.39 -10.44
CA ASN A 159 2.10 -7.42 -10.79
C ASN A 159 1.00 -7.48 -9.71
N ALA A 160 -0.23 -7.17 -10.09
CA ALA A 160 -1.37 -7.07 -9.18
C ALA A 160 -1.66 -8.39 -8.44
N GLU A 161 -1.69 -9.51 -9.16
CA GLU A 161 -2.08 -10.80 -8.57
C GLU A 161 -1.11 -11.22 -7.45
N LEU A 162 0.18 -10.88 -7.55
CA LEU A 162 1.16 -11.13 -6.49
C LEU A 162 0.88 -10.36 -5.19
N ILE A 163 0.41 -9.11 -5.25
CA ILE A 163 0.10 -8.32 -4.04
C ILE A 163 -1.28 -8.70 -3.47
N TRP A 164 -2.28 -8.89 -4.34
CA TRP A 164 -3.62 -9.35 -3.95
C TRP A 164 -3.66 -10.84 -3.53
N ARG A 165 -2.57 -11.58 -3.77
CA ARG A 165 -2.35 -13.01 -3.45
C ARG A 165 -3.22 -13.97 -4.24
N GLU A 166 -3.56 -13.58 -5.46
CA GLU A 166 -4.32 -14.35 -6.42
C GLU A 166 -3.39 -15.23 -7.28
N PRO A 167 -3.93 -16.19 -8.06
CA PRO A 167 -3.13 -16.86 -9.09
C PRO A 167 -2.67 -15.81 -10.10
N VAL A 168 -1.35 -15.63 -10.25
CA VAL A 168 -0.79 -14.84 -11.35
C VAL A 168 -1.27 -15.44 -12.66
N GLU A 169 -1.91 -14.65 -13.51
CA GLU A 169 -2.30 -15.00 -14.87
C GLU A 169 -1.42 -14.27 -15.89
N ASP A 170 -1.17 -12.97 -15.72
CA ASP A 170 -0.33 -12.17 -16.61
C ASP A 170 1.15 -12.55 -16.45
N LYS A 171 1.73 -13.09 -17.53
CA LYS A 171 3.08 -13.68 -17.52
C LYS A 171 3.82 -13.51 -18.84
N THR A 172 5.14 -13.38 -18.70
CA THR A 172 6.10 -13.49 -19.78
C THR A 172 6.04 -14.87 -20.45
N ALA A 173 6.60 -14.97 -21.66
CA ALA A 173 6.66 -16.22 -22.41
C ALA A 173 7.49 -17.34 -21.73
N ASP A 174 8.35 -17.02 -20.76
CA ASP A 174 9.06 -17.99 -19.91
C ASP A 174 8.39 -18.24 -18.55
N GLY A 175 7.18 -17.71 -18.34
CA GLY A 175 6.31 -18.04 -17.21
C GLY A 175 6.57 -17.25 -15.93
N LYS A 176 7.27 -16.12 -16.00
CA LYS A 176 7.42 -15.18 -14.88
C LYS A 176 6.22 -14.23 -14.83
N PRO A 177 5.82 -13.72 -13.65
CA PRO A 177 4.87 -12.62 -13.55
C PRO A 177 5.32 -11.41 -14.38
N GLU A 178 4.38 -10.76 -15.04
CA GLU A 178 4.59 -9.51 -15.81
C GLU A 178 3.90 -8.35 -15.10
N ALA A 179 4.51 -7.16 -15.10
CA ALA A 179 3.92 -5.99 -14.44
C ALA A 179 2.73 -5.45 -15.25
N ASN A 180 1.58 -5.36 -14.59
CA ASN A 180 0.29 -5.02 -15.20
C ASN A 180 -0.44 -3.87 -14.47
N HIS A 181 0.10 -3.39 -13.34
CA HIS A 181 -0.60 -2.48 -12.44
C HIS A 181 0.31 -1.41 -11.84
N ALA A 182 -0.26 -0.28 -11.43
CA ALA A 182 0.44 0.85 -10.83
C ALA A 182 -0.14 1.17 -9.45
N VAL A 183 0.73 1.25 -8.44
CA VAL A 183 0.37 1.57 -7.05
C VAL A 183 1.20 2.73 -6.53
N VAL A 184 0.62 3.59 -5.69
CA VAL A 184 1.40 4.62 -4.99
C VAL A 184 2.00 4.00 -3.73
N VAL A 185 3.32 4.04 -3.59
CA VAL A 185 3.97 3.63 -2.35
C VAL A 185 3.95 4.82 -1.39
N THR A 186 3.20 4.68 -0.30
CA THR A 186 2.96 5.76 0.68
C THR A 186 3.89 5.67 1.89
N GLY A 187 4.47 4.50 2.14
CA GLY A 187 5.54 4.31 3.11
C GLY A 187 6.14 2.92 3.18
N VAL A 188 7.24 2.77 3.91
CA VAL A 188 7.91 1.50 4.21
C VAL A 188 8.18 1.42 5.71
N ASP A 189 7.50 0.51 6.41
CA ASP A 189 7.70 0.19 7.82
C ASP A 189 8.68 -0.99 7.95
N THR A 190 9.95 -0.67 8.16
CA THR A 190 11.02 -1.67 8.35
C THR A 190 10.98 -2.36 9.73
N ALA A 191 10.17 -1.88 10.69
CA ALA A 191 9.94 -2.55 11.97
C ALA A 191 8.84 -3.62 11.88
N ALA A 192 7.76 -3.34 11.16
CA ALA A 192 6.68 -4.29 10.90
C ALA A 192 6.98 -5.24 9.71
N GLY A 193 7.90 -4.85 8.82
CA GLY A 193 8.18 -5.59 7.58
C GLY A 193 7.15 -5.36 6.48
N ILE A 194 6.56 -4.16 6.43
CA ILE A 194 5.39 -3.81 5.61
C ILE A 194 5.72 -2.64 4.67
N VAL A 195 5.29 -2.75 3.41
CA VAL A 195 5.09 -1.61 2.51
C VAL A 195 3.64 -1.17 2.59
N HIS A 196 3.43 0.14 2.72
CA HIS A 196 2.14 0.78 2.73
C HIS A 196 1.83 1.34 1.34
N LEU A 197 0.66 1.01 0.79
CA LEU A 197 0.22 1.39 -0.55
C LEU A 197 -1.09 2.18 -0.55
N ASN A 198 -1.26 3.04 -1.54
CA ASN A 198 -2.57 3.36 -2.09
C ASN A 198 -2.71 2.62 -3.43
N ASP A 199 -3.43 1.51 -3.42
CA ASP A 199 -3.72 0.66 -4.58
C ASP A 199 -5.14 0.94 -5.08
N SER A 200 -5.30 1.51 -6.28
CA SER A 200 -6.63 1.82 -6.82
C SER A 200 -7.44 0.61 -7.33
N GLY A 201 -6.85 -0.58 -7.41
CA GLY A 201 -7.43 -1.81 -7.95
C GLY A 201 -8.16 -2.72 -6.94
N ASP A 202 -7.93 -2.61 -5.63
CA ASP A 202 -8.83 -3.18 -4.59
C ASP A 202 -9.74 -2.07 -4.04
N GLU A 203 -11.04 -2.33 -3.88
CA GLU A 203 -11.97 -1.46 -3.14
C GLU A 203 -11.51 -1.12 -1.71
N LYS A 204 -10.56 -1.88 -1.16
CA LYS A 204 -9.94 -1.70 0.16
C LYS A 204 -8.50 -1.16 0.11
N GLY A 205 -7.92 -0.92 -1.06
CA GLY A 205 -6.50 -0.59 -1.24
C GLY A 205 -6.03 0.77 -0.69
N ARG A 206 -6.81 1.43 0.18
CA ARG A 206 -6.36 2.59 0.95
C ARG A 206 -5.50 2.13 2.13
N ASP A 207 -4.26 2.60 2.20
CA ASP A 207 -3.31 2.19 3.25
C ASP A 207 -3.20 0.65 3.29
N GLU A 208 -3.09 0.03 2.12
CA GLU A 208 -2.93 -1.42 2.00
C GLU A 208 -1.55 -1.83 2.54
N ARG A 209 -1.47 -2.98 3.21
CA ARG A 209 -0.30 -3.38 4.01
C ARG A 209 0.30 -4.68 3.50
N VAL A 210 1.12 -4.53 2.47
CA VAL A 210 1.79 -5.65 1.78
C VAL A 210 3.11 -5.97 2.47
N PRO A 211 3.43 -7.24 2.78
CA PRO A 211 4.76 -7.60 3.29
C PRO A 211 5.88 -7.21 2.32
N ILE A 212 7.02 -6.73 2.82
CA ILE A 212 8.14 -6.28 1.97
C ILE A 212 8.62 -7.37 1.00
N ASP A 213 8.59 -8.65 1.39
CA ASP A 213 8.96 -9.74 0.50
C ASP A 213 7.94 -10.01 -0.62
N VAL A 214 6.65 -9.72 -0.38
CA VAL A 214 5.58 -9.81 -1.38
C VAL A 214 5.66 -8.63 -2.34
N PHE A 215 5.79 -7.41 -1.80
CA PHE A 215 5.96 -6.19 -2.60
C PHE A 215 7.19 -6.30 -3.50
N ALA A 216 8.37 -6.62 -2.96
CA ALA A 216 9.60 -6.71 -3.74
C ALA A 216 9.56 -7.81 -4.83
N ARG A 217 8.87 -8.94 -4.60
CA ARG A 217 8.65 -9.95 -5.66
C ARG A 217 7.72 -9.47 -6.77
N SER A 218 6.74 -8.63 -6.43
CA SER A 218 5.81 -8.06 -7.41
C SER A 218 6.45 -6.92 -8.19
N TRP A 219 7.15 -6.01 -7.51
CA TRP A 219 7.89 -4.90 -8.10
C TRP A 219 9.01 -5.36 -9.05
N ALA A 220 9.68 -6.48 -8.72
CA ALA A 220 10.67 -7.09 -9.61
C ALA A 220 10.09 -7.61 -10.96
N SER A 221 8.78 -7.61 -11.17
CA SER A 221 8.17 -7.87 -12.50
C SER A 221 8.26 -6.68 -13.47
N SER A 222 8.68 -5.51 -12.98
CA SER A 222 9.00 -4.31 -13.78
C SER A 222 10.49 -3.93 -13.72
N ASP A 223 11.39 -4.87 -13.37
CA ASP A 223 12.81 -4.61 -13.08
C ASP A 223 13.04 -3.52 -11.99
N ASP A 224 12.18 -3.51 -10.96
CA ASP A 224 12.12 -2.51 -9.88
C ASP A 224 11.82 -1.07 -10.39
N GLN A 225 11.00 -0.91 -11.44
CA GLN A 225 10.63 0.39 -12.00
C GLN A 225 9.71 1.19 -11.08
N MET A 226 10.09 2.44 -10.81
CA MET A 226 9.29 3.41 -10.08
C MET A 226 9.41 4.84 -10.66
N THR A 227 8.31 5.58 -10.67
CA THR A 227 8.32 7.02 -10.99
C THR A 227 8.32 7.83 -9.71
N VAL A 228 9.33 8.68 -9.56
CA VAL A 228 9.55 9.46 -8.33
C VAL A 228 9.53 10.96 -8.62
N THR A 229 8.79 11.72 -7.81
CA THR A 229 8.68 13.18 -7.95
C THR A 229 9.99 13.91 -7.63
N GLY A 230 10.20 15.09 -8.21
CA GLY A 230 11.33 15.97 -7.90
C GLY A 230 11.23 16.66 -6.54
#